data_AF-A0ABD2MHN8-F1
#
_entry.id   AF-A0ABD2MHN8-F1
#
_cell.length_a   1.000
_cell.length_b   1.000
_cell.length_c   1.000
_cell.angle_alpha   90.00
_cell.angle_beta   90.00
_cell.angle_gamma   90.00
#
_symmetry.space_group_name_H-M   'P 1'
#
loop_
_entity.id
_entity.type
_entity.pdbx_description
1 polymer ?
#
loop_
_entity_poly.entity_id
_entity_poly.type
_entity_poly.pdbx_seq_one_letter_code
_entity_poly.pdbx_strand_id
1 'polypeptide(L)'
;MIMVSKSIILLSLIFGISNSIADSPQCSINEHYTDCADTCLKPTCANPQPIGPPGPKICQGKCEPGCVCDDGFIKTTNKSNAWCISEKTCRNCANPDFEFRECGTSCKTTCRSILSGSNICPLVCTAGCYCKSPKVLDEAKNKCVTKDQCKK
;
A
#
# COMPACT_ATOMS: atom_id res chain seq x y z
N MET A 1 -33.19 -43.95 56.73
CA MET A 1 -34.57 -43.88 56.19
C MET A 1 -34.45 -43.85 54.66
N ILE A 2 -34.60 -44.99 54.00
CA ILE A 2 -35.79 -45.48 53.27
C ILE A 2 -36.06 -44.71 51.95
N MET A 3 -36.15 -45.49 50.87
CA MET A 3 -36.41 -45.18 49.45
C MET A 3 -37.85 -44.76 49.15
N VAL A 4 -38.06 -43.96 48.08
CA VAL A 4 -39.13 -44.08 47.04
C VAL A 4 -38.61 -43.32 45.79
N SER A 5 -38.29 -43.87 44.62
CA SER A 5 -38.97 -44.72 43.61
C SER A 5 -39.78 -43.96 42.52
N LYS A 6 -39.20 -43.98 41.30
CA LYS A 6 -39.76 -44.16 39.93
C LYS A 6 -40.80 -43.17 39.36
N SER A 7 -40.41 -42.45 38.27
CA SER A 7 -41.06 -42.38 36.92
C SER A 7 -40.46 -41.20 36.11
N ILE A 8 -39.53 -41.40 35.17
CA ILE A 8 -39.74 -41.65 33.71
C ILE A 8 -39.84 -40.36 32.84
N ILE A 9 -38.73 -40.09 32.10
CA ILE A 9 -38.61 -39.54 30.71
C ILE A 9 -38.95 -38.03 30.51
N LEU A 10 -38.10 -37.14 29.96
CA LEU A 10 -37.71 -36.99 28.54
C LEU A 10 -36.48 -36.07 28.35
N LEU A 11 -35.56 -36.54 27.50
CA LEU A 11 -34.57 -35.83 26.67
C LEU A 11 -34.72 -34.29 26.54
N SER A 12 -33.90 -33.50 27.23
CA SER A 12 -33.63 -32.11 26.84
C SER A 12 -32.44 -32.08 25.90
N LEU A 13 -32.77 -31.99 24.62
CA LEU A 13 -31.90 -31.68 23.49
C LEU A 13 -30.96 -30.53 23.87
N ILE A 14 -29.65 -30.82 23.92
CA ILE A 14 -28.62 -29.79 23.88
C ILE A 14 -28.62 -29.27 22.44
N PHE A 15 -29.63 -28.47 22.08
CA PHE A 15 -29.57 -27.66 20.88
C PHE A 15 -28.45 -26.66 21.12
N GLY A 16 -27.32 -26.90 20.47
CA GLY A 16 -26.23 -25.95 20.40
C GLY A 16 -26.82 -24.60 20.00
N ILE A 17 -26.66 -23.61 20.87
CA ILE A 17 -26.63 -22.23 20.42
C ILE A 17 -25.40 -22.11 19.53
N SER A 18 -25.60 -22.44 18.25
CA SER A 18 -24.71 -21.99 17.19
C SER A 18 -24.81 -20.47 17.23
N ASN A 19 -23.96 -19.85 18.04
CA ASN A 19 -23.66 -18.44 17.92
C ASN A 19 -23.01 -18.30 16.54
N SER A 20 -23.84 -18.03 15.54
CA SER A 20 -23.38 -17.44 14.29
C SER A 20 -22.91 -16.03 14.63
N ILE A 21 -21.70 -15.93 15.19
CA ILE A 21 -20.88 -14.74 14.99
C ILE A 21 -20.71 -14.67 13.47
N ALA A 22 -21.58 -13.89 12.83
CA ALA A 22 -21.35 -13.43 11.48
C ALA A 22 -20.01 -12.71 11.55
N ASP A 23 -18.98 -13.36 11.02
CA ASP A 23 -17.63 -12.83 10.98
C ASP A 23 -17.71 -11.58 10.11
N SER A 24 -17.83 -10.42 10.75
CA SER A 24 -17.80 -9.14 10.07
C SER A 24 -16.52 -9.13 9.23
N PRO A 25 -16.55 -8.69 7.96
CA PRO A 25 -15.33 -8.62 7.16
C PRO A 25 -14.28 -7.80 7.91
N GLN A 26 -13.28 -8.48 8.49
CA GLN A 26 -12.28 -7.84 9.31
C GLN A 26 -11.26 -7.17 8.39
N CYS A 27 -11.20 -5.84 8.48
CA CYS A 27 -10.14 -5.07 7.84
C CYS A 27 -8.87 -5.10 8.70
N SER A 28 -7.73 -4.87 8.05
CA SER A 28 -6.45 -4.81 8.73
C SER A 28 -6.28 -3.46 9.48
N ILE A 29 -5.15 -3.29 10.13
CA ILE A 29 -4.83 -2.04 10.82
C ILE A 29 -4.84 -0.83 9.86
N ASN A 30 -5.43 0.27 10.32
CA ASN A 30 -5.62 1.52 9.56
C ASN A 30 -6.47 1.36 8.29
N GLU A 31 -7.40 0.40 8.31
CA GLU A 31 -8.40 0.20 7.29
C GLU A 31 -9.79 0.07 7.91
N HIS A 32 -10.80 0.58 7.22
CA HIS A 32 -12.20 0.33 7.55
C HIS A 32 -12.93 -0.30 6.37
N TYR A 33 -13.99 -1.01 6.68
CA TYR A 33 -14.86 -1.62 5.68
C TYR A 33 -15.81 -0.57 5.10
N THR A 34 -16.02 -0.61 3.80
CA THR A 34 -17.01 0.20 3.09
C THR A 34 -17.73 -0.65 2.06
N ASP A 35 -19.03 -0.40 1.86
CA ASP A 35 -19.82 -1.06 0.80
C ASP A 35 -19.42 -0.59 -0.61
N CYS A 36 -18.59 0.45 -0.69
CA CYS A 36 -18.12 1.05 -1.93
C CYS A 36 -16.63 1.40 -1.77
N ALA A 37 -15.76 0.38 -1.81
CA ALA A 37 -14.32 0.57 -1.85
C ALA A 37 -13.90 1.03 -3.24
N ASP A 38 -13.49 2.30 -3.36
CA ASP A 38 -12.94 2.83 -4.59
C ASP A 38 -11.55 2.26 -4.85
N THR A 39 -11.46 1.26 -5.74
CA THR A 39 -10.20 0.62 -6.14
C THR A 39 -9.49 1.36 -7.27
N CYS A 40 -10.09 2.40 -7.84
CA CYS A 40 -9.47 3.15 -8.92
C CYS A 40 -8.31 4.00 -8.40
N LEU A 41 -7.14 3.82 -8.99
CA LEU A 41 -5.99 4.75 -9.01
C LEU A 41 -5.70 5.50 -7.70
N LYS A 42 -5.94 4.87 -6.54
CA LYS A 42 -5.53 5.47 -5.27
C LYS A 42 -4.00 5.55 -5.25
N PRO A 43 -3.43 6.67 -4.76
CA PRO A 43 -1.99 6.76 -4.58
C PRO A 43 -1.52 5.60 -3.70
N THR A 44 -0.34 5.08 -3.99
CA THR A 44 0.36 4.10 -3.15
C THR A 44 1.74 4.62 -2.82
N CYS A 45 2.41 4.04 -1.84
CA CYS A 45 3.80 4.45 -1.56
C CYS A 45 4.76 4.14 -2.72
N ALA A 46 4.49 3.09 -3.48
CA ALA A 46 5.24 2.78 -4.69
C ALA A 46 4.92 3.73 -5.86
N ASN A 47 3.76 4.37 -5.84
CA ASN A 47 3.28 5.27 -6.88
C ASN A 47 2.34 6.33 -6.27
N PRO A 48 2.90 7.43 -5.73
CA PRO A 48 2.14 8.40 -4.94
C PRO A 48 1.33 9.38 -5.78
N GLN A 49 1.49 9.36 -7.11
CA GLN A 49 0.58 10.05 -8.03
C GLN A 49 -0.39 9.03 -8.66
N PRO A 50 -1.64 9.39 -8.95
CA PRO A 50 -2.49 8.55 -9.78
C PRO A 50 -1.78 8.30 -11.13
N ILE A 51 -1.75 7.05 -11.60
CA ILE A 51 -1.14 6.68 -12.90
C ILE A 51 -1.95 7.38 -14.01
N GLY A 52 -1.58 8.60 -14.37
CA GLY A 52 -2.26 9.38 -15.41
C GLY A 52 -1.92 10.88 -15.36
N PRO A 53 -2.14 11.61 -16.46
CA PRO A 53 -1.99 13.06 -16.45
C PRO A 53 -2.90 13.71 -15.39
N PRO A 54 -2.58 14.91 -14.90
CA PRO A 54 -3.46 15.69 -14.02
C PRO A 54 -4.74 16.05 -14.80
N GLY A 55 -5.69 15.15 -14.76
CA GLY A 55 -6.98 15.26 -15.40
C GLY A 55 -7.95 14.35 -14.66
N PRO A 56 -9.25 14.69 -14.64
CA PRO A 56 -10.25 13.90 -13.94
C PRO A 56 -10.36 12.55 -14.66
N LYS A 57 -9.66 11.53 -14.15
CA LYS A 57 -9.96 10.16 -14.54
C LYS A 57 -11.26 9.81 -13.85
N ILE A 58 -12.33 9.78 -14.65
CA ILE A 58 -13.66 9.34 -14.23
C ILE A 58 -13.52 7.86 -13.87
N CYS A 59 -13.44 7.55 -12.57
CA CYS A 59 -13.73 6.22 -12.07
C CYS A 59 -15.12 5.89 -12.60
N GLN A 60 -15.27 4.82 -13.38
CA GLN A 60 -16.53 4.47 -14.06
C GLN A 60 -17.66 4.03 -13.09
N GLY A 61 -17.65 4.51 -11.83
CA GLY A 61 -18.67 4.22 -10.82
C GLY A 61 -18.70 2.77 -10.36
N LYS A 62 -17.69 1.95 -10.71
CA LYS A 62 -17.57 0.57 -10.25
C LYS A 62 -16.75 0.55 -8.96
N CYS A 63 -17.43 0.60 -7.83
CA CYS A 63 -16.85 0.24 -6.54
C CYS A 63 -17.44 -1.09 -6.08
N GLU A 64 -16.67 -1.84 -5.31
CA GLU A 64 -17.08 -3.11 -4.72
C GLU A 64 -16.94 -3.00 -3.20
N PRO A 65 -17.75 -3.72 -2.41
CA PRO A 65 -17.56 -3.75 -0.96
C PRO A 65 -16.16 -4.28 -0.59
N GLY A 66 -15.48 -3.62 0.35
CA GLY A 66 -14.13 -4.01 0.76
C GLY A 66 -13.48 -3.04 1.74
N CYS A 67 -12.23 -3.35 2.09
CA CYS A 67 -11.44 -2.53 3.00
C CYS A 67 -10.69 -1.41 2.26
N VAL A 68 -10.77 -0.20 2.81
CA VAL A 68 -10.04 0.99 2.35
C VAL A 68 -9.20 1.56 3.48
N CYS A 69 -8.09 2.22 3.14
CA CYS A 69 -7.28 2.90 4.15
C CYS A 69 -8.09 4.00 4.85
N ASP A 70 -7.89 4.14 6.15
CA ASP A 70 -8.39 5.29 6.91
C ASP A 70 -7.74 6.60 6.43
N ASP A 71 -8.37 7.72 6.75
CA ASP A 71 -7.86 9.04 6.42
C ASP A 71 -6.43 9.25 6.96
N GLY A 72 -5.53 9.73 6.10
CA GLY A 72 -4.11 9.90 6.44
C GLY A 72 -3.26 8.62 6.31
N PHE A 73 -3.85 7.53 5.81
CA PHE A 73 -3.13 6.30 5.48
C PHE A 73 -3.22 5.98 3.98
N ILE A 74 -2.13 5.42 3.46
CA ILE A 74 -1.97 5.08 2.04
C ILE A 74 -1.49 3.63 1.93
N LYS A 75 -1.99 2.91 0.91
CA LYS A 75 -1.55 1.54 0.63
C LYS A 75 -0.06 1.52 0.25
N THR A 76 0.69 0.57 0.79
CA THR A 76 2.11 0.39 0.43
C THR A 76 2.29 0.07 -1.06
N THR A 77 1.37 -0.67 -1.67
CA THR A 77 1.39 -1.11 -3.07
C THR A 77 -0.03 -1.42 -3.57
N ASN A 78 -0.19 -1.72 -4.87
CA ASN A 78 -1.47 -2.15 -5.47
C ASN A 78 -1.71 -3.67 -5.39
N LYS A 79 -0.82 -4.41 -4.71
CA LYS A 79 -0.94 -5.87 -4.55
C LYS A 79 -1.98 -6.21 -3.47
N SER A 80 -2.51 -7.43 -3.53
CA SER A 80 -3.52 -7.94 -2.58
C SER A 80 -3.05 -7.98 -1.13
N ASN A 81 -1.74 -8.02 -0.88
CA ASN A 81 -1.13 -8.02 0.45
C ASN A 81 -0.63 -6.64 0.91
N ALA A 82 -1.13 -5.56 0.29
CA ALA A 82 -0.78 -4.20 0.70
C ALA A 82 -1.31 -3.88 2.10
N TRP A 83 -0.59 -3.03 2.82
CA TRP A 83 -0.99 -2.52 4.13
C TRP A 83 -1.18 -1.01 4.06
N CYS A 84 -2.04 -0.46 4.92
CA CYS A 84 -2.21 0.98 5.07
C CYS A 84 -1.21 1.52 6.09
N ILE A 85 -0.30 2.36 5.61
CA ILE A 85 0.70 3.06 6.43
C ILE A 85 0.47 4.56 6.36
N SER A 86 0.89 5.28 7.40
CA SER A 86 0.69 6.74 7.42
C SER A 86 1.35 7.40 6.22
N GLU A 87 0.73 8.44 5.66
CA GLU A 87 1.32 9.19 4.55
C GLU A 87 2.71 9.70 4.89
N LYS A 88 2.95 10.08 6.15
CA LYS A 88 4.26 10.54 6.61
C LYS A 88 5.31 9.43 6.51
N THR A 89 4.95 8.21 6.92
CA THR A 89 5.83 7.03 6.77
C THR A 89 6.10 6.74 5.30
N CYS A 90 5.07 6.86 4.46
CA CYS A 90 5.15 6.69 3.02
C CYS A 90 6.13 7.67 2.35
N ARG A 91 6.15 8.92 2.82
CA ARG A 91 7.06 10.00 2.39
C ARG A 91 8.43 9.94 3.06
N ASN A 92 8.67 8.99 3.96
CA ASN A 92 9.96 8.85 4.63
C ASN A 92 10.86 7.88 3.85
N CYS A 93 11.94 8.40 3.28
CA CYS A 93 12.92 7.56 2.62
C CYS A 93 13.76 6.80 3.66
N ALA A 94 13.81 5.47 3.54
CA ALA A 94 14.57 4.63 4.46
C ALA A 94 16.08 4.96 4.48
N ASN A 95 16.60 5.49 3.38
CA ASN A 95 18.00 5.89 3.25
C ASN A 95 18.13 7.42 3.36
N PRO A 96 18.99 7.93 4.26
CA PRO A 96 19.16 9.37 4.51
C PRO A 96 19.77 10.16 3.34
N ASP A 97 20.42 9.49 2.39
CA ASP A 97 20.92 10.13 1.16
C ASP A 97 19.82 10.34 0.11
N PHE A 98 18.62 9.81 0.35
CA PHE A 98 17.45 10.04 -0.46
C PHE A 98 16.58 11.13 0.17
N GLU A 99 15.85 11.83 -0.68
CA GLU A 99 14.79 12.74 -0.29
C GLU A 99 13.53 12.38 -1.05
N PHE A 100 12.40 12.53 -0.37
CA PHE A 100 11.11 12.36 -1.02
C PHE A 100 10.81 13.61 -1.84
N ARG A 101 10.37 13.40 -3.09
CA ARG A 101 9.90 14.46 -3.97
C ARG A 101 8.53 14.07 -4.49
N GLU A 102 7.58 15.00 -4.48
CA GLU A 102 6.26 14.82 -5.10
C GLU A 102 6.35 14.75 -6.63
N CYS A 103 7.42 15.29 -7.21
CA CYS A 103 7.66 15.31 -8.64
C CYS A 103 9.17 15.17 -8.89
N GLY A 104 9.64 13.93 -9.03
CA GLY A 104 10.99 13.62 -9.49
C GLY A 104 10.99 13.03 -10.89
N THR A 105 12.13 13.10 -11.59
CA THR A 105 12.28 12.55 -12.94
C THR A 105 11.89 11.07 -12.97
N SER A 106 11.00 10.69 -13.88
CA SER A 106 10.59 9.28 -14.07
C SER A 106 11.76 8.38 -14.46
N CYS A 107 12.77 8.95 -15.10
CA CYS A 107 14.06 8.29 -15.32
C CYS A 107 14.98 8.71 -14.18
N LYS A 108 15.15 7.82 -13.21
CA LYS A 108 16.15 8.02 -12.18
C LYS A 108 17.50 8.21 -12.88
N THR A 109 18.17 9.33 -12.63
CA THR A 109 19.54 9.51 -13.11
C THR A 109 20.42 8.50 -12.36
N THR A 110 20.87 7.47 -13.06
CA THR A 110 21.74 6.43 -12.52
C THR A 110 23.15 6.54 -13.11
N CYS A 111 24.12 5.91 -12.45
CA CYS A 111 25.47 5.79 -13.01
C CYS A 111 25.46 5.15 -14.41
N ARG A 112 24.63 4.12 -14.63
CA ARG A 112 24.47 3.49 -15.95
C ARG A 112 23.98 4.51 -17.00
N SER A 113 22.96 5.29 -16.66
CA SER A 113 22.38 6.29 -17.58
C SER A 113 23.39 7.38 -17.99
N ILE A 114 24.29 7.76 -17.07
CA ILE A 114 25.36 8.72 -17.35
C ILE A 114 26.41 8.11 -18.28
N LEU A 115 26.82 6.87 -18.02
CA LEU A 115 27.86 6.19 -18.79
C LEU A 115 27.39 5.81 -20.21
N SER A 116 26.11 5.49 -20.39
CA SER A 116 25.54 5.10 -21.68
C SER A 116 25.13 6.27 -22.57
N GLY A 117 25.10 7.51 -22.07
CA GLY A 117 24.85 8.72 -22.86
C GLY A 117 23.43 8.85 -23.47
N SER A 118 22.52 7.93 -23.17
CA SER A 118 21.15 7.94 -23.68
C SER A 118 20.18 8.12 -22.52
N ASN A 119 19.41 9.21 -22.56
CA ASN A 119 18.32 9.48 -21.63
C ASN A 119 17.14 10.07 -22.41
N ILE A 120 16.46 9.24 -23.20
CA ILE A 120 15.10 9.58 -23.62
C ILE A 120 14.25 9.46 -22.36
N CYS A 121 13.97 10.60 -21.74
CA CYS A 121 13.13 10.63 -20.55
C CYS A 121 11.78 11.27 -20.85
N PRO A 122 10.66 10.58 -20.55
CA PRO A 122 9.35 11.20 -20.55
C PRO A 122 9.35 12.45 -19.65
N LEU A 123 8.69 13.52 -20.11
CA LEU A 123 8.51 14.77 -19.34
C LEU A 123 7.59 14.60 -18.12
N VAL A 124 7.02 13.41 -17.92
CA VAL A 124 6.21 13.11 -16.74
C VAL A 124 7.13 12.90 -15.54
N CYS A 125 6.76 13.43 -14.39
CA CYS A 125 7.41 13.14 -13.12
C CYS A 125 6.56 12.16 -12.31
N THR A 126 7.19 11.51 -11.33
CA THR A 126 6.51 10.67 -10.36
C THR A 126 6.95 11.04 -8.96
N ALA A 127 6.05 10.88 -7.99
CA ALA A 127 6.40 11.04 -6.59
C ALA A 127 7.23 9.84 -6.10
N GLY A 128 8.14 10.04 -5.16
CA GLY A 128 8.96 8.97 -4.59
C GLY A 128 10.27 9.43 -3.97
N CYS A 129 11.11 8.47 -3.60
CA CYS A 129 12.44 8.73 -3.05
C CYS A 129 13.50 8.81 -4.15
N TYR A 130 14.19 9.95 -4.18
CA TYR A 130 15.24 10.28 -5.15
C TYR A 130 16.54 10.60 -4.44
N CYS A 131 17.68 10.36 -5.08
CA CYS A 131 18.96 10.82 -4.55
C CYS A 131 18.96 12.34 -4.39
N LYS A 132 19.38 12.81 -3.22
CA LYS A 132 19.57 14.24 -2.95
C LYS A 132 20.51 14.83 -4.01
N SER A 133 20.12 15.95 -4.59
CA SER A 133 20.96 16.65 -5.57
C SER A 133 22.30 17.04 -4.93
N PRO A 134 23.45 16.93 -5.62
CA PRO A 134 23.65 16.55 -7.03
C PRO A 134 23.96 15.05 -7.25
N LYS A 135 23.66 14.18 -6.29
CA LYS A 135 23.98 12.74 -6.35
C LYS A 135 23.05 11.97 -7.30
N VAL A 136 23.54 10.83 -7.77
CA VAL A 136 22.86 9.90 -8.69
C VAL A 136 22.88 8.48 -8.12
N LEU A 137 21.96 7.62 -8.56
CA LEU A 137 21.87 6.27 -8.04
C LEU A 137 22.91 5.36 -8.67
N ASP A 138 23.82 4.80 -7.87
CA ASP A 138 24.58 3.61 -8.21
C ASP A 138 23.68 2.39 -8.00
N GLU A 139 23.14 1.86 -9.11
CA GLU A 139 22.22 0.73 -9.10
C GLU A 139 22.87 -0.56 -8.56
N ALA A 140 24.18 -0.74 -8.74
CA ALA A 140 24.88 -1.93 -8.27
C ALA A 140 25.07 -1.92 -6.75
N LYS A 141 25.28 -0.74 -6.15
CA LYS A 141 25.44 -0.59 -4.70
C LYS A 141 24.18 -0.18 -3.97
N ASN A 142 23.12 0.17 -4.70
CA ASN A 142 21.92 0.82 -4.19
C ASN A 142 22.23 2.05 -3.30
N LYS A 143 23.17 2.89 -3.75
CA LYS A 143 23.64 4.08 -3.01
C LYS A 143 23.61 5.32 -3.89
N CYS A 144 23.34 6.47 -3.27
CA CYS A 144 23.49 7.75 -3.93
C CYS A 144 24.95 8.19 -3.88
N VAL A 145 25.54 8.39 -5.05
CA VAL A 145 26.96 8.75 -5.23
C VAL A 145 27.07 9.99 -6.11
N THR A 146 28.20 10.68 -6.06
CA THR A 146 28.47 11.77 -7.01
C THR A 146 28.79 11.18 -8.40
N LYS A 147 28.63 11.98 -9.46
CA LYS A 147 28.80 11.49 -10.84
C LYS A 147 30.23 10.95 -11.10
N ASP A 148 31.22 11.55 -10.47
CA ASP A 148 32.64 11.13 -10.50
C ASP A 148 32.90 9.78 -9.81
N GLN A 149 32.01 9.34 -8.92
CA GLN A 149 32.10 8.05 -8.23
C GLN A 149 31.46 6.90 -9.02
N CYS A 150 30.83 7.20 -10.16
CA CYS A 150 30.31 6.18 -11.06
C CYS A 150 31.46 5.40 -11.69
N LYS A 151 31.59 4.12 -11.32
CA LYS A 151 32.55 3.20 -11.92
C LYS A 151 31.97 2.64 -13.23
N LYS A 152 32.81 2.51 -14.25
CA LYS A 152 32.50 1.80 -15.49
C LYS A 152 32.45 0.29 -15.26
#